data_AF-E6X2H5-F1
#
_entry.id   AF-E6X2H5-F1
#
_cell.length_a   1.000
_cell.length_b   1.000
_cell.length_c   1.000
_cell.angle_alpha   90.00
_cell.angle_beta   90.00
_cell.angle_gamma   90.00
#
_symmetry.space_group_name_H-M   'P 1'
#
loop_
_entity.id
_entity.type
_entity.pdbx_description
1 polymer ?
#
loop_
_entity_poly.entity_id
_entity_poly.type
_entity_poly.pdbx_seq_one_letter_code
_entity_poly.pdbx_strand_id
1 'polypeptide(L)' 'MTLTELQGYAYFFLTVFLVVILYGYILHLYRSEKKGEADYEKYGKMALDDELHDKPVEANPKVMNEKKER' A
#
# COMPACT_ATOMS: atom_id res chain seq x y z
N MET A 1 -38.19 10.72 11.20
CA MET A 1 -36.77 10.83 11.52
C MET A 1 -36.59 10.77 13.03
N THR A 2 -36.54 9.56 13.55
CA THR A 2 -36.11 9.27 14.92
C THR A 2 -34.58 9.21 14.98
N LEU A 3 -34.02 9.28 16.18
CA LEU A 3 -32.56 9.15 16.37
C LEU A 3 -32.04 7.79 15.84
N THR A 4 -32.83 6.73 16.01
CA THR A 4 -32.51 5.38 15.53
C THR A 4 -32.50 5.31 13.99
N GLU A 5 -33.46 5.95 13.33
CA GLU A 5 -33.49 6.05 11.86
C GLU A 5 -32.26 6.78 11.33
N LEU A 6 -31.90 7.92 11.94
CA LEU A 6 -30.72 8.70 11.55
C LEU A 6 -29.42 7.89 11.72
N GLN A 7 -29.29 7.15 12.83
CA GLN A 7 -28.15 6.27 13.07
C GLN A 7 -28.03 5.17 12.01
N GLY A 8 -29.15 4.57 11.60
CA GLY A 8 -29.17 3.57 10.53
C GLY A 8 -28.68 4.12 9.19
N TYR A 9 -29.15 5.31 8.79
CA TYR A 9 -28.67 5.98 7.58
C TYR A 9 -27.20 6.37 7.66
N ALA A 10 -26.75 6.88 8.81
CA ALA A 10 -25.35 7.24 9.02
C ALA A 10 -24.43 6.02 8.91
N TYR A 11 -24.82 4.89 9.51
CA TYR A 11 -24.05 3.65 9.42
C TYR A 11 -23.95 3.16 7.97
N PHE A 12 -25.08 3.07 7.26
CA PHE A 12 -25.10 2.67 5.86
C PHE A 12 -24.23 3.57 4.98
N PHE A 13 -24.37 4.90 5.13
CA PHE A 13 -23.56 5.86 4.40
C PHE A 13 -22.07 5.67 4.68
N LEU A 14 -21.68 5.54 5.95
CA LEU A 14 -20.27 5.33 6.32
C LEU A 14 -19.72 4.01 5.78
N THR A 15 -20.52 2.94 5.77
CA THR A 15 -20.11 1.66 5.17
C THR A 15 -19.86 1.82 3.66
N VAL A 16 -20.80 2.43 2.93
CA VAL A 16 -20.64 2.67 1.48
C VAL A 16 -19.45 3.59 1.22
N PHE A 17 -19.31 4.66 2.00
CA PHE A 17 -18.19 5.59 1.90
C PHE A 17 -16.84 4.90 2.12
N LEU A 18 -16.74 4.02 3.13
CA LEU A 18 -15.53 3.26 3.41
C LEU A 18 -15.20 2.28 2.28
N VAL A 19 -16.21 1.62 1.69
CA VAL A 19 -16.03 0.78 0.49
C VAL A 19 -15.48 1.60 -0.68
N VAL A 20 -16.05 2.78 -0.96
CA VAL A 20 -15.58 3.66 -2.05
C VAL A 20 -14.12 4.08 -1.83
N ILE A 21 -13.76 4.49 -0.61
CA ILE A 21 -12.37 4.83 -0.27
C ILE A 21 -11.45 3.64 -0.48
N LEU A 22 -11.83 2.45 0.00
CA LEU A 22 -11.00 1.27 -0.09
C LEU A 22 -10.73 0.87 -1.55
N TYR A 23 -11.77 0.83 -2.38
CA TYR A 23 -11.61 0.55 -3.82
C TYR A 23 -10.85 1.66 -4.54
N GLY A 24 -11.09 2.93 -4.17
CA GLY A 24 -10.31 4.06 -4.67
C GLY A 24 -8.82 3.93 -4.33
N TYR A 25 -8.50 3.46 -3.14
CA TYR A 25 -7.13 3.24 -2.71
C TYR A 25 -6.46 2.07 -3.45
N ILE A 26 -7.20 0.99 -3.71
CA ILE A 26 -6.71 -0.12 -4.57
C ILE A 26 -6.35 0.42 -5.96
N LEU A 27 -7.22 1.24 -6.57
CA LEU A 27 -6.92 1.86 -7.86
C LEU A 27 -5.72 2.82 -7.79
N HIS A 28 -5.58 3.56 -6.69
CA HIS A 28 -4.41 4.40 -6.45
C HIS A 28 -3.11 3.56 -6.39
N LEU A 29 -3.13 2.42 -5.69
CA LEU A 29 -1.99 1.51 -5.58
C LEU A 29 -1.52 1.03 -6.96
N TYR A 30 -2.45 0.52 -7.79
CA TYR A 30 -2.13 0.09 -9.15
C TYR A 30 -1.62 1.24 -10.04
N ARG A 31 -2.09 2.46 -9.82
CA ARG A 31 -1.61 3.64 -10.57
C ARG A 31 -0.22 4.08 -10.13
N SER A 32 0.09 4.00 -8.85
CA SER A 32 1.41 4.34 -8.31
C SER A 32 2.48 3.34 -8.77
N GLU A 33 2.11 2.05 -8.84
CA GLU A 33 2.94 1.00 -9.44
C GLU A 33 3.22 1.26 -10.93
N LYS A 34 2.18 1.56 -11.73
CA LYS A 34 2.34 1.90 -13.16
C LYS A 34 3.18 3.15 -13.41
N LYS A 35 3.23 4.08 -12.46
CA LYS A 35 4.07 5.29 -12.53
C LYS A 35 5.52 5.03 -12.13
N GLY A 36 5.83 3.86 -11.56
CA GLY A 36 7.16 3.51 -11.06
C GLY A 36 7.54 4.23 -9.76
N GLU A 37 6.57 4.82 -9.05
CA GLU A 37 6.82 5.45 -7.75
C GLU A 37 7.12 4.40 -6.66
N ALA A 38 6.52 3.22 -6.78
CA ALA A 38 6.76 2.08 -5.92
C ALA A 38 6.69 0.78 -6.74
N ASP A 39 7.77 -0.01 -6.69
CA ASP A 39 7.79 -1.37 -7.22
C ASP A 39 7.30 -2.32 -6.12
N TYR A 40 6.05 -2.77 -6.24
CA TYR A 40 5.45 -3.73 -5.31
C TYR A 40 5.71 -5.18 -5.74
N GLU A 41 6.09 -5.44 -7.00
CA GLU A 41 6.42 -6.77 -7.49
C GLU A 41 7.68 -7.34 -6.81
N LYS A 42 8.61 -6.47 -6.42
CA LYS A 42 9.84 -6.90 -5.71
C LYS A 42 9.57 -7.69 -4.43
N TYR A 43 8.48 -7.41 -3.72
CA TYR A 43 8.11 -8.16 -2.52
C TYR A 43 7.52 -9.53 -2.85
N GLY A 44 6.88 -9.68 -4.01
CA GLY A 44 6.46 -10.98 -4.52
C GLY A 44 7.65 -11.84 -4.92
N LYS A 45 8.66 -11.23 -5.57
CA LYS A 45 9.92 -11.91 -5.92
C LYS A 45 10.71 -12.41 -4.71
N MET A 46 10.56 -11.79 -3.54
CA MET A 46 11.18 -12.26 -2.29
C MET A 46 10.85 -13.72 -1.97
N ALA A 47 9.64 -14.18 -2.30
CA ALA A 47 9.24 -15.56 -2.04
C ALA A 47 9.83 -16.56 -3.06
N LEU A 48 10.33 -16.07 -4.19
CA LEU A 48 10.99 -16.86 -5.23
C LEU A 48 12.52 -16.85 -5.06
N ASP A 49 13.06 -15.71 -4.61
CA ASP A 49 14.48 -15.46 -4.34
C ASP A 49 14.73 -15.60 -2.81
N ASP A 50 14.48 -16.80 -2.27
CA ASP A 50 14.57 -17.09 -0.83
C ASP A 50 15.87 -17.81 -0.41
N GLU A 51 16.88 -17.83 -1.28
CA GLU A 51 18.16 -18.47 -0.98
C GLU A 51 18.97 -17.69 0.07
N LEU A 52 19.80 -18.40 0.84
CA LEU A 52 20.62 -17.80 1.90
C LEU A 52 21.60 -16.73 1.38
N HIS A 53 21.96 -16.80 0.09
CA HIS A 53 22.91 -15.89 -0.55
C HIS A 53 22.25 -14.78 -1.36
N ASP A 54 20.92 -14.69 -1.36
CA ASP A 54 20.20 -13.69 -2.13
C ASP A 54 20.33 -12.29 -1.54
N LYS A 55 20.15 -11.29 -2.41
CA LYS A 55 20.28 -9.88 -2.03
C LYS A 55 19.05 -9.44 -1.26
N PRO A 56 19.21 -8.60 -0.21
CA PRO A 56 18.07 -7.99 0.44
C PRO A 56 17.21 -7.20 -0.55
N VAL A 57 15.89 -7.41 -0.49
CA VAL A 57 14.90 -6.76 -1.37
C VAL A 57 14.92 -5.24 -1.26
N GLU A 58 15.25 -4.72 -0.08
CA GLU A 58 15.47 -3.29 0.16
C GLU A 58 16.93 -3.01 0.45
N ALA A 59 17.46 -1.93 -0.11
CA ALA A 59 18.80 -1.48 0.20
C ALA A 59 18.90 -1.01 1.66
N ASN A 60 20.02 -1.31 2.32
CA ASN A 60 20.26 -0.84 3.68
C ASN A 60 20.35 0.71 3.69
N PRO A 61 19.47 1.41 4.43
CA PRO A 61 19.44 2.87 4.43
C PRO A 61 20.74 3.50 4.95
N LYS A 62 21.48 2.81 5.83
CA LYS A 62 22.77 3.29 6.34
C LYS A 62 23.84 3.33 5.24
N VAL A 63 23.88 2.31 4.38
CA VAL A 63 24.85 2.19 3.28
C VAL A 63 24.54 3.19 2.15
N MET A 64 23.26 3.52 1.94
CA MET A 64 22.87 4.53 0.95
C MET A 64 23.29 5.95 1.34
N ASN A 65 23.19 6.30 2.63
CA ASN A 65 23.61 7.63 3.10
C ASN A 65 25.13 7.84 2.95
N GLU A 66 25.94 6.83 3.30
CA GLU A 66 27.41 6.90 3.15
C GLU A 66 27.88 7.06 1.69
N LYS A 67 27.13 6.52 0.71
CA LYS A 67 27.41 6.70 -0.72
C LYS A 67 26.97 8.05 -1.29
N LYS A 68 26.04 8.74 -0.63
CA LYS A 68 25.54 10.06 -1.04
C LYS A 68 26.42 11.19 -0.53
N GLU A 69 27.19 10.93 0.53
CA GLU A 69 28.13 11.86 1.17
C GLU A 69 29.56 11.75 0.63
N ARG A 70 29.86 10.79 -0.26
CA ARG A 70 31.14 10.65 -0.99
C ARG A 70 30.99 11.09 -2.44
#